data_AF-A0A518K4J7-F1
#
_entry.id   AF-A0A518K4J7-F1
#
_cell.length_a   1.000
_cell.length_b   1.000
_cell.length_c   1.000
_cell.angle_alpha   90.00
_cell.angle_beta   90.00
_cell.angle_gamma   90.00
#
_symmetry.space_group_name_H-M   'P 1'
#
loop_
_entity.id
_entity.type
_entity.pdbx_description
1 polymer ?
#
loop_
_entity_poly.entity_id
_entity_poly.type
_entity_poly.pdbx_seq_one_letter_code
_entity_poly.pdbx_strand_id
1 'polypeptide(L)'
;MNAPETPSPAGPDEATLLVAQAGQAAAAAAGLECVLELSPHSESRYLHVLRGDAWYGIRVSCHEAVYDCCRDYTQLRVGEPPTPEVVAAASAAAEQLVLSGGEVVADPAAVAVAIDKIAAVLCDGRTYRDDDGLRWRWVADEERWDLACRYWGDESVLTPPTHRPSTVVTARIRCQVRHTQNVTARWAAEAGSESDSK
;
A
#
# COMPACT_ATOMS: atom_id res chain seq x y z
N MET A 1 46.05 -11.93 -12.77
CA MET A 1 44.68 -12.37 -12.51
C MET A 1 44.05 -11.29 -11.65
N ASN A 2 43.20 -10.45 -12.22
CA ASN A 2 42.46 -9.48 -11.43
C ASN A 2 41.38 -10.24 -10.67
N ALA A 3 41.34 -10.06 -9.35
CA ALA A 3 40.20 -10.49 -8.56
C ALA A 3 38.93 -9.86 -9.18
N PRO A 4 37.81 -10.60 -9.30
CA PRO A 4 36.57 -9.99 -9.73
C PRO A 4 36.27 -8.82 -8.77
N GLU A 5 36.15 -7.62 -9.33
CA GLU A 5 35.72 -6.45 -8.58
C GLU A 5 34.38 -6.79 -7.92
N THR A 6 34.38 -6.79 -6.59
CA THR A 6 33.15 -6.92 -5.82
C THR A 6 32.24 -5.78 -6.29
N PRO A 7 31.05 -6.06 -6.86
CA PRO A 7 30.17 -5.00 -7.32
C PRO A 7 29.91 -4.03 -6.16
N SER A 8 30.01 -2.74 -6.49
CA SER A 8 29.72 -1.61 -5.60
C SER A 8 28.40 -1.84 -4.86
N PRO A 9 28.25 -1.42 -3.59
CA PRO A 9 27.05 -1.73 -2.81
C PRO A 9 25.81 -1.20 -3.53
N ALA A 10 24.86 -2.11 -3.75
CA ALA A 10 23.56 -1.81 -4.32
C ALA A 10 22.96 -0.61 -3.59
N GLY A 11 22.49 0.41 -4.31
CA GLY A 11 21.77 1.52 -3.66
C GLY A 11 20.52 0.98 -2.93
N PRO A 12 19.92 1.74 -1.98
CA PRO A 12 18.70 1.30 -1.28
C PRO A 12 17.58 0.78 -2.21
N ASP A 13 17.44 1.39 -3.39
CA ASP A 13 16.46 0.97 -4.40
C ASP A 13 16.77 -0.40 -5.02
N GLU A 14 18.03 -0.65 -5.38
CA GLU A 14 18.45 -1.93 -5.94
C GLU A 14 18.40 -3.03 -4.88
N ALA A 15 18.81 -2.72 -3.65
CA ALA A 15 18.78 -3.66 -2.53
C ALA A 15 17.34 -4.11 -2.22
N THR A 16 16.40 -3.18 -2.11
CA THR A 16 14.98 -3.51 -1.85
C THR A 16 14.32 -4.22 -3.04
N LEU A 17 14.73 -3.92 -4.27
CA LEU A 17 14.27 -4.65 -5.46
C LEU A 17 14.74 -6.12 -5.44
N LEU A 18 16.02 -6.38 -5.17
CA LEU A 18 16.57 -7.73 -5.12
C LEU A 18 15.87 -8.58 -4.05
N VAL A 19 15.66 -8.01 -2.86
CA VAL A 19 14.95 -8.68 -1.76
C VAL A 19 13.48 -8.96 -2.14
N ALA A 20 12.79 -8.00 -2.74
CA ALA A 20 11.40 -8.20 -3.18
C ALA A 20 11.29 -9.25 -4.30
N GLN A 21 12.23 -9.29 -5.24
CA GLN A 21 12.28 -10.28 -6.32
C GLN A 21 12.52 -11.70 -5.78
N ALA A 22 13.35 -11.86 -4.74
CA ALA A 22 13.53 -13.16 -4.08
C ALA A 22 12.20 -13.67 -3.50
N GLY A 23 11.48 -12.81 -2.76
CA GLY A 23 10.14 -13.13 -2.26
C GLY A 23 9.15 -13.48 -3.38
N GLN A 24 9.12 -12.69 -4.47
CA GLN A 24 8.24 -12.98 -5.61
C GLN A 24 8.59 -14.30 -6.31
N ALA A 25 9.87 -14.63 -6.45
CA ALA A 25 10.33 -15.90 -7.00
C ALA A 25 9.91 -17.09 -6.12
N ALA A 26 10.01 -16.96 -4.79
CA ALA A 26 9.54 -17.99 -3.87
C ALA A 26 8.02 -18.20 -3.94
N ALA A 27 7.22 -17.12 -4.05
CA ALA A 27 5.78 -17.24 -4.29
C ALA A 27 5.50 -18.04 -5.57
N ALA A 28 6.15 -17.67 -6.67
CA ALA A 28 5.98 -18.34 -7.96
C ALA A 28 6.36 -19.82 -7.90
N ALA A 29 7.48 -20.15 -7.23
CA ALA A 29 7.92 -21.53 -7.04
C ALA A 29 6.94 -22.36 -6.19
N ALA A 30 6.23 -21.72 -5.25
CA ALA A 30 5.18 -22.33 -4.46
C ALA A 30 3.80 -22.36 -5.15
N GLY A 31 3.68 -21.82 -6.36
CA GLY A 31 2.41 -21.72 -7.08
C GLY A 31 1.43 -20.71 -6.48
N LEU A 32 1.94 -19.72 -5.73
CA LEU A 32 1.14 -18.66 -5.13
C LEU A 32 1.06 -17.46 -6.07
N GLU A 33 -0.12 -16.84 -6.13
CA GLU A 33 -0.27 -15.54 -6.79
C GLU A 33 0.37 -14.44 -5.93
N CYS A 34 1.24 -13.64 -6.55
CA CYS A 34 1.97 -12.58 -5.88
C CYS A 34 2.09 -11.32 -6.75
N VAL A 35 1.60 -10.19 -6.23
CA VAL A 35 1.63 -8.87 -6.86
C VAL A 35 2.69 -8.01 -6.17
N LEU A 36 3.64 -7.52 -6.97
CA LEU A 36 4.68 -6.58 -6.53
C LEU A 36 4.28 -5.15 -6.88
N GLU A 37 4.13 -4.30 -5.86
CA GLU A 37 3.84 -2.87 -6.01
C GLU A 37 5.06 -2.02 -5.59
N LEU A 38 5.35 -0.97 -6.37
CA LEU A 38 6.37 0.03 -6.08
C LEU A 38 5.75 1.24 -5.38
N SER A 39 6.37 1.69 -4.28
CA SER A 39 6.05 3.00 -3.69
C SER A 39 6.34 4.13 -4.69
N PRO A 40 5.39 5.03 -4.97
CA PRO A 40 5.65 6.18 -5.84
C PRO A 40 6.53 7.27 -5.19
N HIS A 41 6.85 7.13 -3.90
CA HIS A 41 7.50 8.18 -3.11
C HIS A 41 8.72 7.69 -2.30
N SER A 42 9.11 6.42 -2.46
CA SER A 42 10.27 5.85 -1.75
C SER A 42 10.79 4.63 -2.49
N GLU A 43 11.91 4.09 -2.02
CA GLU A 43 12.46 2.81 -2.47
C GLU A 43 11.64 1.60 -1.98
N SER A 44 10.62 1.82 -1.15
CA SER A 44 9.85 0.73 -0.58
C SER A 44 9.12 -0.09 -1.65
N ARG A 45 9.12 -1.41 -1.48
CA ARG A 45 8.41 -2.38 -2.32
C ARG A 45 7.40 -3.15 -1.48
N TYR A 46 6.25 -3.48 -2.06
CA TYR A 46 5.18 -4.20 -1.37
C TYR A 46 4.86 -5.49 -2.12
N LEU A 47 5.02 -6.62 -1.45
CA LEU A 47 4.59 -7.93 -1.93
C LEU A 47 3.19 -8.21 -1.37
N HIS A 48 2.25 -8.51 -2.26
CA HIS A 48 0.90 -8.95 -1.90
C HIS A 48 0.75 -10.38 -2.38
N VAL A 49 0.50 -11.32 -1.46
CA VAL A 49 0.43 -12.76 -1.77
C VAL A 49 -0.98 -13.26 -1.46
N LEU A 50 -1.64 -13.85 -2.45
CA LEU A 50 -2.96 -14.47 -2.27
C LEU A 50 -2.82 -15.88 -1.71
N ARG A 51 -3.57 -16.18 -0.64
CA ARG A 51 -3.63 -17.52 -0.02
C ARG A 51 -5.07 -17.83 0.38
N GLY A 52 -5.64 -18.88 -0.20
CA GLY A 52 -7.07 -19.12 -0.10
C GLY A 52 -7.81 -17.88 -0.61
N ASP A 53 -8.66 -17.30 0.24
CA ASP A 53 -9.47 -16.13 -0.09
C ASP A 53 -8.91 -14.81 0.49
N ALA A 54 -7.72 -14.84 1.11
CA ALA A 54 -7.13 -13.68 1.77
C ALA A 54 -5.80 -13.24 1.15
N TRP A 55 -5.60 -11.93 1.10
CA TRP A 55 -4.35 -11.30 0.67
C TRP A 55 -3.45 -11.01 1.88
N TYR A 56 -2.16 -11.27 1.72
CA TYR A 56 -1.14 -11.05 2.74
C TYR A 56 -0.07 -10.08 2.24
N GLY A 57 0.30 -9.10 3.06
CA GLY A 57 1.16 -7.99 2.68
C GLY A 57 2.50 -7.96 3.41
N ILE A 58 3.58 -7.80 2.65
CA ILE A 58 4.94 -7.58 3.16
C ILE A 58 5.49 -6.29 2.55
N ARG A 59 6.04 -5.42 3.39
CA ARG A 59 6.73 -4.19 2.98
C ARG A 59 8.23 -4.37 3.13
N VAL A 60 8.96 -4.23 2.02
CA VAL A 60 10.43 -4.23 1.97
C VAL A 60 10.92 -2.78 1.84
N SER A 61 11.80 -2.33 2.74
CA SER A 61 12.35 -0.97 2.72
C SER A 61 13.64 -0.85 3.50
N CYS A 62 14.47 0.15 3.22
CA CYS A 62 15.64 0.48 4.04
C CYS A 62 15.27 1.34 5.26
N HIS A 63 14.10 1.99 5.23
CA HIS A 63 13.65 2.91 6.27
C HIS A 63 12.36 2.46 6.98
N GLU A 64 12.11 3.08 8.13
CA GLU A 64 10.91 2.83 8.93
C GLU A 64 9.64 3.32 8.24
N ALA A 65 8.51 2.73 8.62
CA ALA A 65 7.20 3.11 8.11
C ALA A 65 6.81 4.52 8.61
N VAL A 66 6.68 5.46 7.67
CA VAL A 66 6.34 6.87 7.96
C VAL A 66 4.83 7.12 7.94
N TYR A 67 4.07 6.34 7.15
CA TYR A 67 2.62 6.45 7.06
C TYR A 67 1.90 5.24 7.66
N ASP A 68 0.67 5.43 8.10
CA ASP A 68 -0.12 4.37 8.76
C ASP A 68 -0.38 3.18 7.84
N CYS A 69 -0.71 3.43 6.56
CA CYS A 69 -0.87 2.37 5.56
C CYS A 69 0.39 1.51 5.39
N CYS A 70 1.58 2.05 5.65
CA CYS A 70 2.81 1.26 5.59
C CYS A 70 2.90 0.27 6.74
N ARG A 71 2.32 0.59 7.90
CA ARG A 71 2.35 -0.22 9.13
C ARG A 71 1.37 -1.39 9.10
N ASP A 72 0.42 -1.39 8.16
CA ASP A 72 -0.51 -2.50 7.97
C ASP A 72 0.15 -3.77 7.40
N TYR A 73 1.35 -3.63 6.84
CA TYR A 73 2.12 -4.72 6.24
C TYR A 73 3.09 -5.32 7.26
N THR A 74 3.44 -6.60 7.09
CA THR A 74 4.64 -7.15 7.75
C THR A 74 5.88 -6.38 7.29
N GLN A 75 6.66 -5.85 8.22
CA GLN A 75 7.85 -5.07 7.89
C GLN A 75 9.07 -5.97 7.69
N LEU A 76 9.70 -5.87 6.52
CA LEU A 76 11.03 -6.41 6.25
C LEU A 76 11.99 -5.25 5.97
N ARG A 77 12.81 -4.92 6.96
CA ARG A 77 13.79 -3.84 6.85
C ARG A 77 15.11 -4.37 6.29
N VAL A 78 15.59 -3.77 5.20
CA VAL A 78 16.94 -4.00 4.67
C VAL A 78 17.90 -3.07 5.41
N GLY A 79 18.91 -3.64 6.07
CA GLY A 79 19.88 -2.86 6.84
C GLY A 79 20.68 -1.87 5.98
N GLU A 80 21.11 -0.77 6.59
CA GLU A 80 22.00 0.22 5.96
C GLU A 80 23.40 0.16 6.61
N PRO A 81 24.50 0.09 5.83
CA PRO A 81 24.52 0.01 4.37
C PRO A 81 24.04 -1.37 3.86
N PRO A 82 23.42 -1.45 2.67
CA PRO A 82 22.95 -2.70 2.08
C PRO A 82 24.12 -3.50 1.48
N THR A 83 24.93 -4.12 2.33
CA THR A 83 26.00 -5.02 1.87
C THR A 83 25.42 -6.30 1.24
N PRO A 84 26.18 -7.03 0.41
CA PRO A 84 25.71 -8.28 -0.18
C PRO A 84 25.18 -9.30 0.85
N GLU A 85 25.80 -9.37 2.04
CA GLU A 85 25.38 -10.27 3.12
C GLU A 85 24.04 -9.84 3.73
N VAL A 86 23.83 -8.52 3.91
CA VAL A 86 22.56 -7.97 4.40
C VAL A 86 21.44 -8.23 3.39
N VAL A 87 21.71 -8.03 2.10
CA VAL A 87 20.75 -8.31 1.03
C VAL A 87 20.42 -9.80 0.98
N ALA A 88 21.42 -10.69 1.04
CA ALA A 88 21.20 -12.13 1.03
C ALA A 88 20.34 -12.60 2.23
N ALA A 89 20.63 -12.10 3.44
CA ALA A 89 19.85 -12.42 4.62
C ALA A 89 18.40 -11.90 4.52
N ALA A 90 18.22 -10.66 4.04
CA ALA A 90 16.91 -10.09 3.83
C ALA A 90 16.12 -10.82 2.74
N SER A 91 16.76 -11.26 1.66
CA SER A 91 16.13 -12.08 0.61
C SER A 91 15.62 -13.40 1.17
N ALA A 92 16.43 -14.12 1.95
CA ALA A 92 15.98 -15.36 2.61
C ALA A 92 14.79 -15.11 3.56
N ALA A 93 14.78 -13.98 4.27
CA ALA A 93 13.65 -13.59 5.10
C ALA A 93 12.40 -13.26 4.27
N ALA A 94 12.55 -12.59 3.12
CA ALA A 94 11.44 -12.31 2.20
C ALA A 94 10.80 -13.59 1.66
N GLU A 95 11.62 -14.57 1.26
CA GLU A 95 11.16 -15.89 0.83
C GLU A 95 10.33 -16.56 1.93
N GLN A 96 10.85 -16.59 3.16
CA GLN A 96 10.14 -17.17 4.30
C GLN A 96 8.82 -16.47 4.61
N LEU A 97 8.80 -15.13 4.63
CA LEU A 97 7.60 -14.35 4.93
C LEU A 97 6.51 -14.55 3.86
N VAL A 98 6.90 -14.61 2.60
CA VAL A 98 5.98 -14.91 1.49
C VAL A 98 5.38 -16.31 1.66
N LEU A 99 6.16 -17.27 2.18
CA LEU A 99 5.74 -18.65 2.42
C LEU A 99 4.97 -18.88 3.73
N SER A 100 5.16 -18.05 4.76
CA SER A 100 4.37 -18.12 5.99
C SER A 100 3.03 -17.39 5.87
N GLY A 101 2.94 -16.40 4.97
CA GLY A 101 1.88 -15.41 5.00
C GLY A 101 2.26 -14.33 6.03
N GLY A 102 2.20 -13.07 5.60
CA GLY A 102 2.46 -11.91 6.43
C GLY A 102 1.21 -11.46 7.19
N GLU A 103 0.99 -10.15 7.24
CA GLU A 103 -0.24 -9.54 7.75
C GLU A 103 -1.31 -9.55 6.67
N VAL A 104 -2.57 -9.76 7.06
CA VAL A 104 -3.70 -9.65 6.12
C VAL A 104 -3.83 -8.19 5.67
N VAL A 105 -3.94 -8.00 4.35
CA VAL A 105 -4.13 -6.71 3.68
C VAL A 105 -5.25 -6.81 2.68
N ALA A 106 -5.70 -5.67 2.15
CA ALA A 106 -6.68 -5.64 1.09
C ALA A 106 -6.12 -6.14 -0.25
N ASP A 107 -7.02 -6.62 -1.12
CA ASP A 107 -6.71 -6.87 -2.52
C ASP A 107 -6.12 -5.60 -3.17
N PRO A 108 -4.89 -5.65 -3.72
CA PRO A 108 -4.26 -4.49 -4.35
C PRO A 108 -5.08 -3.92 -5.52
N ALA A 109 -5.82 -4.75 -6.26
CA ALA A 109 -6.69 -4.28 -7.35
C ALA A 109 -7.90 -3.49 -6.81
N ALA A 110 -8.53 -3.97 -5.73
CA ALA A 110 -9.62 -3.26 -5.07
C ALA A 110 -9.15 -1.91 -4.49
N VAL A 111 -7.94 -1.86 -3.91
CA VAL A 111 -7.34 -0.60 -3.43
C VAL A 111 -7.12 0.38 -4.58
N ALA A 112 -6.60 -0.06 -5.72
CA ALA A 112 -6.42 0.79 -6.89
C ALA A 112 -7.75 1.38 -7.38
N VAL A 113 -8.80 0.56 -7.47
CA VAL A 113 -10.16 1.02 -7.81
C VAL A 113 -10.70 2.04 -6.80
N ALA A 114 -10.46 1.82 -5.49
CA ALA A 114 -10.88 2.77 -4.45
C ALA A 114 -10.15 4.11 -4.57
N ILE A 115 -8.84 4.10 -4.87
CA ILE A 115 -8.06 5.32 -5.13
C ILE A 115 -8.59 6.06 -6.35
N ASP A 116 -8.90 5.35 -7.44
CA ASP A 116 -9.45 5.95 -8.66
C ASP A 116 -10.85 6.54 -8.45
N LYS A 117 -11.70 5.88 -7.65
CA LYS A 117 -13.00 6.44 -7.26
C LYS A 117 -12.84 7.75 -6.48
N ILE A 118 -11.90 7.81 -5.54
CA ILE A 118 -11.59 9.05 -4.83
C ILE A 118 -11.04 10.10 -5.80
N ALA A 119 -10.16 9.73 -6.73
CA ALA A 119 -9.65 10.63 -7.77
C ALA A 119 -10.78 11.23 -8.63
N ALA A 120 -11.75 10.41 -9.03
CA ALA A 120 -12.91 10.85 -9.81
C ALA A 120 -13.82 11.78 -9.00
N VAL A 121 -14.11 11.44 -7.74
CA VAL A 121 -14.85 12.33 -6.82
C VAL A 121 -14.12 13.65 -6.64
N LEU A 122 -12.79 13.60 -6.52
CA LEU A 122 -11.94 14.77 -6.46
C LEU A 122 -12.11 15.63 -7.74
N CYS A 123 -12.06 15.01 -8.92
CA CYS A 123 -12.16 15.74 -10.19
C CYS A 123 -13.55 16.33 -10.47
N ASP A 124 -14.62 15.75 -9.92
CA ASP A 124 -15.99 16.13 -10.24
C ASP A 124 -16.58 17.16 -9.26
N GLY A 125 -15.88 17.45 -8.15
CA GLY A 125 -16.27 18.48 -7.18
C GLY A 125 -17.55 18.18 -6.38
N ARG A 126 -18.04 16.93 -6.41
CA ARG A 126 -19.28 16.50 -5.73
C ARG A 126 -19.01 15.93 -4.34
N THR A 127 -19.93 16.15 -3.40
CA THR A 127 -19.95 15.47 -2.09
C THR A 127 -20.47 14.05 -2.26
N TYR A 128 -19.74 13.05 -1.77
CA TYR A 128 -20.18 11.65 -1.74
C TYR A 128 -20.53 11.21 -0.31
N ARG A 129 -21.50 10.29 -0.19
CA ARG A 129 -21.81 9.55 1.04
C ARG A 129 -21.07 8.22 0.98
N ASP A 130 -20.14 8.02 1.90
CA ASP A 130 -19.49 6.73 2.12
C ASP A 130 -20.52 5.65 2.51
N ASP A 131 -20.18 4.37 2.35
CA ASP A 131 -21.03 3.24 2.76
C ASP A 131 -21.23 3.24 4.30
N ASP A 132 -20.28 3.85 5.02
CA ASP A 132 -20.34 4.11 6.47
C ASP A 132 -21.08 5.42 6.84
N GLY A 133 -21.67 6.13 5.88
CA GLY A 133 -22.44 7.38 6.10
C GLY A 133 -21.61 8.66 6.22
N LEU A 134 -20.29 8.58 6.12
CA LEU A 134 -19.36 9.71 6.21
C LEU A 134 -19.28 10.54 4.93
N ARG A 135 -19.01 11.86 5.03
CA ARG A 135 -19.04 12.80 3.90
C ARG A 135 -17.71 13.52 3.71
N TRP A 136 -17.35 13.81 2.47
CA TRP A 136 -16.14 14.55 2.10
C TRP A 136 -16.47 15.99 1.68
N ARG A 137 -15.77 16.98 2.26
CA ARG A 137 -15.93 18.42 1.95
C ARG A 137 -14.71 19.00 1.22
N TRP A 138 -14.99 19.86 0.25
CA TRP A 138 -14.03 20.79 -0.37
C TRP A 138 -13.89 22.08 0.44
N VAL A 139 -12.66 22.58 0.55
CA VAL A 139 -12.42 24.01 0.83
C VAL A 139 -11.74 24.59 -0.41
N ALA A 140 -12.35 25.65 -0.94
CA ALA A 140 -11.77 26.47 -1.98
C ALA A 140 -11.02 27.63 -1.31
N ASP A 141 -9.81 27.89 -1.78
CA ASP A 141 -9.18 29.21 -1.73
C ASP A 141 -9.04 29.72 -3.17
N GLU A 142 -8.82 31.02 -3.37
CA GLU A 142 -8.81 31.72 -4.67
C GLU A 142 -7.88 31.07 -5.72
N GLU A 143 -6.92 30.25 -5.29
CA GLU A 143 -5.93 29.60 -6.17
C GLU A 143 -5.88 28.06 -6.07
N ARG A 144 -6.56 27.43 -5.10
CA ARG A 144 -6.45 25.98 -4.85
C ARG A 144 -7.72 25.37 -4.24
N TRP A 145 -7.99 24.12 -4.61
CA TRP A 145 -9.02 23.30 -3.99
C TRP A 145 -8.36 22.20 -3.17
N ASP A 146 -8.49 22.28 -1.84
CA ASP A 146 -7.96 21.28 -0.92
C ASP A 146 -9.12 20.46 -0.30
N LEU A 147 -8.88 19.17 -0.09
CA LEU A 147 -9.81 18.28 0.60
C LEU A 147 -9.78 18.60 2.10
N ALA A 148 -10.86 19.20 2.60
CA ALA A 148 -10.82 19.85 3.91
C ALA A 148 -10.99 18.89 5.07
N CYS A 149 -11.86 17.87 4.96
CA CYS A 149 -12.06 16.85 5.99
C CYS A 149 -13.15 15.83 5.61
N ARG A 150 -13.12 14.69 6.31
CA ARG A 150 -14.24 13.76 6.49
C ARG A 150 -15.11 14.30 7.64
N TYR A 151 -16.42 14.46 7.45
CA TYR A 151 -17.32 15.02 8.48
C TYR A 151 -18.72 14.38 8.49
N TRP A 152 -19.42 14.56 9.62
CA TRP A 152 -20.86 14.32 9.77
C TRP A 152 -21.59 15.67 9.67
N GLY A 153 -22.44 15.89 8.67
CA GLY A 153 -23.24 17.12 8.58
C GLY A 153 -24.18 17.16 7.39
N ASP A 154 -25.21 18.01 7.45
CA ASP A 154 -26.36 18.03 6.53
C ASP A 154 -26.05 18.49 5.10
N GLU A 155 -26.92 18.10 4.16
CA GLU A 155 -26.90 18.43 2.72
C GLU A 155 -27.19 19.92 2.48
N SER A 156 -26.35 20.85 2.92
CA SER A 156 -26.38 22.17 2.31
C SER A 156 -25.80 22.03 0.90
N VAL A 157 -26.66 22.15 -0.11
CA VAL A 157 -26.33 22.10 -1.55
C VAL A 157 -25.10 22.97 -1.82
N LEU A 158 -23.95 22.33 -2.02
CA LEU A 158 -22.75 22.99 -2.51
C LEU A 158 -22.91 23.12 -4.02
N THR A 159 -22.87 24.35 -4.53
CA THR A 159 -22.84 24.60 -5.98
C THR A 159 -21.62 23.88 -6.56
N PRO A 160 -21.79 22.95 -7.51
CA PRO A 160 -20.65 22.29 -8.15
C PRO A 160 -19.75 23.33 -8.84
N PRO A 161 -18.42 23.13 -8.88
CA PRO A 161 -17.55 24.03 -9.61
C PRO A 161 -17.91 24.08 -11.11
N THR A 162 -17.86 25.27 -11.70
CA THR A 162 -18.21 25.51 -13.12
C THR A 162 -17.18 24.96 -14.10
N HIS A 163 -16.02 24.55 -13.60
CA HIS A 163 -14.93 23.93 -14.36
C HIS A 163 -14.43 22.71 -13.59
N ARG A 164 -13.97 21.68 -14.32
CA ARG A 164 -13.39 20.48 -13.73
C ARG A 164 -12.08 20.85 -13.02
N PRO A 165 -12.00 20.84 -11.67
CA PRO A 165 -10.77 21.17 -10.97
C PRO A 165 -9.67 20.15 -11.31
N SER A 166 -8.44 20.63 -11.52
CA SER A 166 -7.26 19.75 -11.61
C SER A 166 -6.92 19.24 -10.21
N THR A 167 -7.47 18.10 -9.83
CA THR A 167 -7.26 17.57 -8.48
C THR A 167 -6.23 16.46 -8.50
N VAL A 168 -5.23 16.57 -7.64
CA VAL A 168 -4.18 15.57 -7.48
C VAL A 168 -4.49 14.71 -6.26
N VAL A 169 -4.57 13.40 -6.43
CA VAL A 169 -4.62 12.48 -5.28
C VAL A 169 -3.26 12.51 -4.58
N THR A 170 -3.19 13.19 -3.45
CA THR A 170 -1.95 13.30 -2.69
C THR A 170 -1.53 11.96 -2.07
N ALA A 171 -0.25 11.83 -1.71
CA ALA A 171 0.26 10.66 -1.00
C ALA A 171 -0.54 10.34 0.28
N ARG A 172 -0.95 11.38 1.00
CA ARG A 172 -1.76 11.26 2.22
C ARG A 172 -3.13 10.66 1.95
N ILE A 173 -3.82 11.11 0.90
CA ILE A 173 -5.14 10.58 0.52
C ILE A 173 -5.01 9.10 0.11
N ARG A 174 -4.02 8.77 -0.74
CA ARG A 174 -3.75 7.38 -1.13
C ARG A 174 -3.53 6.49 0.09
N CYS A 175 -2.75 6.98 1.06
CA CYS A 175 -2.49 6.23 2.28
C CYS A 175 -3.75 6.02 3.12
N GLN A 176 -4.58 7.05 3.31
CA GLN A 176 -5.83 6.91 4.08
C GLN A 176 -6.79 5.90 3.45
N VAL A 177 -6.93 5.92 2.12
CA VAL A 177 -7.75 4.95 1.38
C VAL A 177 -7.21 3.54 1.58
N ARG A 178 -5.90 3.34 1.35
CA ARG A 178 -5.25 2.03 1.51
C ARG A 178 -5.38 1.51 2.95
N HIS A 179 -5.12 2.34 3.95
CA HIS A 179 -5.24 1.96 5.35
C HIS A 179 -6.66 1.52 5.70
N THR A 180 -7.66 2.27 5.24
CA THR A 180 -9.08 1.93 5.44
C THR A 180 -9.40 0.56 4.83
N GLN A 181 -8.96 0.31 3.59
CA GLN A 181 -9.17 -0.97 2.93
C GLN A 181 -8.48 -2.13 3.67
N ASN A 182 -7.23 -1.93 4.13
CA ASN A 182 -6.48 -2.93 4.89
C ASN A 182 -7.15 -3.27 6.23
N VAL A 183 -7.64 -2.26 6.96
CA VAL A 183 -8.40 -2.47 8.21
C VAL A 183 -9.64 -3.31 7.94
N THR A 184 -10.43 -2.97 6.92
CA THR A 184 -11.63 -3.72 6.54
C THR A 184 -11.30 -5.18 6.18
N ALA A 185 -10.22 -5.41 5.42
CA ALA A 185 -9.79 -6.76 5.06
C ALA A 185 -9.40 -7.60 6.28
N ARG A 186 -8.69 -7.02 7.25
CA ARG A 186 -8.35 -7.69 8.52
C ARG A 186 -9.60 -8.09 9.30
N TRP A 187 -10.55 -7.16 9.47
CA TRP A 187 -11.80 -7.45 10.17
C TRP A 187 -12.62 -8.56 9.49
N ALA A 188 -12.65 -8.58 8.16
CA ALA A 188 -13.33 -9.64 7.42
C ALA A 188 -12.67 -11.01 7.66
N ALA A 189 -11.34 -11.08 7.68
CA ALA A 189 -10.59 -12.31 7.95
C ALA A 189 -10.79 -12.81 9.40
N GLU A 190 -10.80 -11.90 10.38
CA GLU A 190 -11.09 -12.20 11.79
C GLU A 190 -12.51 -12.77 11.96
N ALA A 191 -13.52 -12.13 11.35
CA ALA A 191 -14.90 -12.60 11.41
C ALA A 191 -15.11 -13.98 10.77
N GLY A 192 -14.43 -14.26 9.64
CA GLY A 192 -14.46 -15.58 9.00
C GLY A 192 -13.87 -16.67 9.89
N SER A 193 -12.75 -16.38 10.56
CA SER A 193 -12.06 -17.32 11.45
C SER A 193 -12.90 -17.71 12.68
N GLU A 194 -13.70 -16.77 13.21
CA GLU A 194 -14.64 -17.05 14.31
C GLU A 194 -15.83 -17.93 13.87
N SER A 195 -16.21 -17.87 12.59
CA SER A 195 -17.33 -18.66 12.04
C SER A 195 -16.97 -20.12 11.78
N ASP A 196 -15.73 -20.40 11.37
CA ASP A 196 -15.21 -21.76 11.14
C ASP A 196 -14.88 -22.51 12.46
N SER A 197 -14.85 -21.79 13.58
CA SER A 197 -14.55 -22.34 14.91
C SER A 197 -15.79 -22.79 15.71
N LYS A 198 -16.99 -22.72 15.13
CA LYS A 198 -18.28 -23.12 15.74
C LYS A 198 -18.90 -24.31 15.03
#